data_AF-A0A8H9H411-F1
#
_entry.id   AF-A0A8H9H411-F1
#
_cell.length_a   1.000
_cell.length_b   1.000
_cell.length_c   1.000
_cell.angle_alpha   90.00
_cell.angle_beta   90.00
_cell.angle_gamma   90.00
#
_symmetry.space_group_name_H-M   'P 1'
#
loop_
_entity.id
_entity.type
_entity.pdbx_description
1 polymer ?
#
loop_
_entity_poly.entity_id
_entity_poly.type
_entity_poly.pdbx_seq_one_letter_code
_entity_poly.pdbx_strand_id
1 'polypeptide(L)'
;METPLTAAEPMLWSGWGDPAKAAELPPPVRDLLAQLLGVRAPATPAATFGEVRLPPVALPPPVLAALAAIVGDGHVRADDDARIRHTRGKSTPDLLRMRSGDASDAPDAVVLPGSHDEVAAVLRLCAEQRVAVVPFGGGTSVVGGLVAARCGSEGGFAGVVALDLARLDRLVSVDPVSMIAELEPGLRAPQAEQLLAAHGLTLGHFPQSYEYATLGGFAAARSSGQASAGYGRFDDMVAGMTVATPRGTLEIGRAPRSAAGPDLRQVFLGSEGAFGVITSLRLRVRRAPDVRAYEGWRFATFAEGTAAMRRLAQQEGPPPTVLRLSDETETMVGLAKPADLGAAGRDSGCLLVAGFEGSPGDVAHRRDGASAVLVEAGGVHLGPEPGDAWARGRFSAPYLRDSLLAAGATVETLETACFWSNLPRLYDAVRLALLGALGSPLVMCHISHVYATGASLYFTVVTAQTRDPLGQWAAAKRAANEAIVQAGGTISHHHGVGRDHREAYAAEIGDLGGEILRGIKERLDPAGILNPGVLIP
;
A
#
# COMPACT_ATOMS: atom_id res chain seq x y z
N MET A 1 31.74 -8.66 -7.41
CA MET A 1 31.27 -9.88 -8.07
C MET A 1 29.78 -9.70 -8.21
N GLU A 2 29.34 -9.23 -9.38
CA GLU A 2 27.95 -8.87 -9.65
C GLU A 2 27.10 -10.14 -9.62
N THR A 3 26.23 -10.26 -8.61
CA THR A 3 25.10 -11.18 -8.68
C THR A 3 24.20 -10.61 -9.79
N PRO A 4 23.91 -11.37 -10.87
CA PRO A 4 22.98 -10.90 -11.87
C PRO A 4 21.65 -10.52 -11.20
N LEU A 5 20.99 -9.47 -11.68
CA LEU A 5 19.61 -9.13 -11.34
C LEU A 5 18.73 -10.31 -11.73
N THR A 6 18.61 -11.30 -10.84
CA THR A 6 17.66 -12.40 -11.01
C THR A 6 16.29 -11.76 -11.06
N ALA A 7 15.57 -11.96 -12.17
CA ALA A 7 14.16 -11.61 -12.27
C ALA A 7 13.46 -12.16 -11.02
N ALA A 8 12.97 -11.26 -10.16
CA ALA A 8 12.37 -11.66 -8.90
C ALA A 8 11.25 -12.66 -9.20
N GLU A 9 11.25 -13.81 -8.52
CA GLU A 9 10.26 -14.84 -8.73
C GLU A 9 8.84 -14.27 -8.64
N PRO A 10 7.92 -14.72 -9.50
CA PRO A 10 6.59 -14.15 -9.55
C PRO A 10 5.85 -14.43 -8.25
N MET A 11 5.23 -13.39 -7.69
CA MET A 11 4.46 -13.47 -6.45
C MET A 11 3.40 -14.59 -6.51
N LEU A 12 3.12 -15.23 -5.38
CA LEU A 12 2.05 -16.21 -5.27
C LEU A 12 0.72 -15.65 -5.82
N TRP A 13 0.08 -16.40 -6.72
CA TRP A 13 -1.12 -15.94 -7.43
C TRP A 13 -2.33 -15.79 -6.49
N SER A 14 -2.42 -16.63 -5.47
CA SER A 14 -3.50 -16.67 -4.47
C SER A 14 -3.09 -16.12 -3.09
N GLY A 15 -1.94 -15.47 -3.00
CA GLY A 15 -1.40 -14.95 -1.74
C GLY A 15 -0.31 -13.89 -1.95
N TRP A 16 0.55 -13.75 -0.95
CA TRP A 16 1.65 -12.81 -0.89
C TRP A 16 2.99 -13.51 -1.12
N GLY A 17 3.86 -12.78 -1.78
CA GLY A 17 5.29 -13.04 -1.74
C GLY A 17 5.76 -14.29 -2.47
N ASP A 18 6.98 -14.68 -2.12
CA ASP A 18 7.67 -15.86 -2.61
C ASP A 18 7.00 -17.14 -2.05
N PRO A 19 6.52 -18.06 -2.91
CA PRO A 19 5.94 -19.33 -2.47
C PRO A 19 6.86 -20.15 -1.55
N ALA A 20 8.18 -20.05 -1.70
CA ALA A 20 9.15 -20.78 -0.87
C ALA A 20 9.20 -20.26 0.58
N LYS A 21 8.71 -19.04 0.84
CA LYS A 21 8.60 -18.45 2.18
C LYS A 21 7.25 -18.73 2.85
N ALA A 22 6.30 -19.37 2.16
CA ALA A 22 5.01 -19.71 2.74
C ALA A 22 5.20 -20.78 3.85
N ALA A 23 4.68 -20.50 5.04
CA ALA A 23 4.78 -21.39 6.20
C ALA A 23 3.40 -21.68 6.79
N GLU A 24 3.17 -22.90 7.26
CA GLU A 24 1.97 -23.20 8.03
C GLU A 24 2.00 -22.57 9.42
N LEU A 25 0.81 -22.31 9.99
CA LEU A 25 0.71 -21.91 11.39
C LEU A 25 1.16 -23.05 12.31
N PRO A 26 2.00 -22.78 13.32
CA PRO A 26 2.33 -23.76 14.34
C PRO A 26 1.06 -24.29 15.04
N PRO A 27 0.98 -25.59 15.41
CA PRO A 27 -0.19 -26.15 16.11
C PRO A 27 -0.64 -25.35 17.36
N PRO A 28 0.27 -24.87 18.25
CA PRO A 28 -0.16 -24.07 19.40
C PRO A 28 -0.89 -22.77 19.03
N VAL A 29 -0.49 -22.13 17.93
CA VAL A 29 -1.16 -20.92 17.42
C VAL A 29 -2.54 -21.25 16.89
N ARG A 30 -2.68 -22.39 16.18
CA ARG A 30 -4.00 -22.87 15.70
C ARG A 30 -4.95 -23.16 16.85
N ASP A 31 -4.47 -23.82 17.90
CA ASP A 31 -5.26 -24.13 19.10
C ASP A 31 -5.69 -22.86 19.84
N LEU A 32 -4.80 -21.87 19.96
CA LEU A 32 -5.11 -20.58 20.56
C LEU A 32 -6.19 -19.82 19.76
N LEU A 33 -6.08 -19.77 18.44
CA LEU A 33 -7.09 -19.15 17.56
C LEU A 33 -8.45 -19.85 17.64
N ALA A 34 -8.43 -21.18 17.73
CA ALA A 34 -9.62 -21.99 17.91
C ALA A 34 -10.32 -21.71 19.26
N GLN A 35 -9.55 -21.54 20.34
CA GLN A 35 -10.08 -21.29 21.68
C GLN A 35 -10.55 -19.83 21.87
N LEU A 36 -9.78 -18.86 21.40
CA LEU A 36 -10.05 -17.43 21.61
C LEU A 36 -11.06 -16.86 20.63
N LEU A 37 -10.98 -17.25 19.35
CA LEU A 37 -11.75 -16.62 18.27
C LEU A 37 -12.72 -17.61 17.59
N GLY A 38 -12.70 -18.89 17.96
CA GLY A 38 -13.54 -19.91 17.34
C GLY A 38 -13.12 -20.26 15.90
N VAL A 39 -11.85 -20.02 15.54
CA VAL A 39 -11.33 -20.32 14.19
C VAL A 39 -11.41 -21.82 13.91
N ARG A 40 -11.87 -22.15 12.69
CA ARG A 40 -11.99 -23.51 12.17
C ARG A 40 -11.48 -23.53 10.74
N ALA A 41 -10.84 -24.63 10.36
CA ALA A 41 -10.40 -24.83 8.98
C ALA A 41 -11.59 -24.63 8.00
N PRO A 42 -11.37 -23.94 6.86
CA PRO A 42 -12.42 -23.75 5.86
C PRO A 42 -13.00 -25.09 5.40
N ALA A 43 -14.31 -25.13 5.14
CA ALA A 43 -14.99 -26.34 4.67
C ALA A 43 -14.51 -26.78 3.28
N THR A 44 -14.11 -25.82 2.44
CA THR A 44 -13.57 -26.05 1.10
C THR A 44 -12.10 -25.63 1.08
N PRO A 45 -11.18 -26.49 0.61
CA PRO A 45 -9.78 -26.11 0.45
C PRO A 45 -9.64 -24.98 -0.59
N ALA A 46 -8.52 -24.28 -0.55
CA ALA A 46 -8.21 -23.28 -1.57
C ALA A 46 -8.07 -23.95 -2.95
N ALA A 47 -8.61 -23.31 -3.98
CA ALA A 47 -8.46 -23.74 -5.36
C ALA A 47 -6.98 -23.82 -5.75
N THR A 48 -6.64 -24.85 -6.50
CA THR A 48 -5.36 -24.94 -7.22
C THR A 48 -5.38 -24.04 -8.45
N PHE A 49 -4.21 -23.76 -9.00
CA PHE A 49 -4.07 -22.86 -10.15
C PHE A 49 -4.92 -23.30 -11.37
N GLY A 50 -5.00 -24.61 -11.63
CA GLY A 50 -5.79 -25.15 -12.74
C GLY A 50 -7.31 -25.16 -12.51
N GLU A 51 -7.77 -24.86 -11.30
CA GLU A 51 -9.20 -24.78 -10.95
C GLU A 51 -9.73 -23.34 -11.01
N VAL A 52 -8.87 -22.36 -11.30
CA VAL A 52 -9.24 -20.96 -11.43
C VAL A 52 -10.10 -20.76 -12.67
N ARG A 53 -11.28 -20.15 -12.49
CA ARG A 53 -12.25 -19.89 -13.55
C ARG A 53 -12.06 -18.48 -14.08
N LEU A 54 -11.67 -18.40 -15.35
CA LEU A 54 -11.55 -17.15 -16.10
C LEU A 54 -12.74 -16.94 -17.03
N PRO A 55 -13.17 -15.69 -17.28
CA PRO A 55 -14.06 -15.39 -18.38
C PRO A 55 -13.33 -15.63 -19.72
N PRO A 56 -14.06 -15.90 -20.82
CA PRO A 56 -13.47 -15.90 -22.14
C PRO A 56 -12.90 -14.51 -22.46
N VAL A 57 -11.84 -14.46 -23.26
CA VAL A 57 -11.28 -13.20 -23.76
C VAL A 57 -12.30 -12.55 -24.69
N ALA A 58 -12.81 -11.38 -24.29
CA ALA A 58 -13.80 -10.62 -25.05
C ALA A 58 -13.15 -9.71 -26.13
N LEU A 59 -11.86 -9.37 -25.97
CA LEU A 59 -11.16 -8.52 -26.92
C LEU A 59 -11.07 -9.14 -28.32
N PRO A 60 -11.47 -8.40 -29.38
CA PRO A 60 -11.36 -8.90 -30.74
C PRO A 60 -9.90 -9.19 -31.15
N PRO A 61 -9.62 -10.28 -31.89
CA PRO A 61 -8.27 -10.58 -32.37
C PRO A 61 -7.56 -9.44 -33.12
N PRO A 62 -8.24 -8.62 -33.96
CA PRO A 62 -7.61 -7.46 -34.59
C PRO A 62 -7.10 -6.40 -33.60
N VAL A 63 -7.77 -6.24 -32.45
CA VAL A 63 -7.34 -5.30 -31.40
C VAL A 63 -6.10 -5.83 -30.70
N LEU A 64 -6.04 -7.13 -30.40
CA LEU A 64 -4.85 -7.77 -29.85
C LEU A 64 -3.65 -7.67 -30.79
N ALA A 65 -3.86 -7.88 -32.09
CA ALA A 65 -2.82 -7.72 -33.11
C ALA A 65 -2.33 -6.26 -33.22
N ALA A 66 -3.24 -5.28 -33.11
CA ALA A 66 -2.88 -3.86 -33.12
C ALA A 66 -2.08 -3.47 -31.87
N LEU A 67 -2.43 -3.99 -30.69
CA LEU A 67 -1.63 -3.82 -29.47
C LEU A 67 -0.23 -4.45 -29.64
N ALA A 68 -0.16 -5.65 -30.21
CA ALA A 68 1.10 -6.35 -30.46
C ALA A 68 1.99 -5.61 -31.47
N ALA A 69 1.41 -4.94 -32.46
CA ALA A 69 2.15 -4.08 -33.38
C ALA A 69 2.78 -2.86 -32.69
N ILE A 70 2.27 -2.43 -31.53
CA ILE A 70 2.82 -1.32 -30.73
C ILE A 70 3.94 -1.81 -29.82
N VAL A 71 3.69 -2.85 -29.03
CA VAL A 71 4.61 -3.28 -27.95
C VAL A 71 5.47 -4.49 -28.30
N GLY A 72 5.18 -5.17 -29.40
CA GLY A 72 5.75 -6.45 -29.82
C GLY A 72 4.90 -7.67 -29.42
N ASP A 73 4.92 -8.73 -30.23
CA ASP A 73 4.11 -9.96 -30.01
C ASP A 73 4.35 -10.63 -28.65
N GLY A 74 5.61 -10.63 -28.17
CA GLY A 74 5.96 -11.18 -26.86
C GLY A 74 5.48 -10.36 -25.66
N HIS A 75 4.85 -9.21 -25.91
CA HIS A 75 4.45 -8.23 -24.90
C HIS A 75 2.94 -7.98 -24.86
N VAL A 76 2.16 -8.81 -25.54
CA VAL A 76 0.70 -8.92 -25.36
C VAL A 76 0.39 -10.35 -24.92
N ARG A 77 -0.05 -10.50 -23.67
CA ARG A 77 -0.27 -11.80 -23.02
C ARG A 77 -1.74 -11.99 -22.68
N ALA A 78 -2.39 -12.90 -23.40
CA ALA A 78 -3.77 -13.32 -23.13
C ALA A 78 -3.86 -14.73 -22.52
N ASP A 79 -2.73 -15.32 -22.14
CA ASP A 79 -2.66 -16.61 -21.46
C ASP A 79 -3.24 -16.55 -20.03
N ASP A 80 -3.72 -17.69 -19.54
CA ASP A 80 -4.37 -17.79 -18.23
C ASP A 80 -3.46 -17.33 -17.09
N ASP A 81 -2.16 -17.63 -17.15
CA ASP A 81 -1.21 -17.23 -16.11
C ASP A 81 -1.06 -15.71 -16.00
N ALA A 82 -0.88 -15.03 -17.13
CA ALA A 82 -0.84 -13.58 -17.16
C ALA A 82 -2.14 -12.98 -16.60
N ARG A 83 -3.30 -13.46 -17.07
CA ARG A 83 -4.61 -12.91 -16.69
C ARG A 83 -4.92 -13.12 -15.21
N ILE A 84 -4.65 -14.32 -14.66
CA ILE A 84 -4.84 -14.65 -13.24
C ILE A 84 -3.99 -13.74 -12.35
N ARG A 85 -2.70 -13.57 -12.69
CA ARG A 85 -1.76 -12.75 -11.88
C ARG A 85 -2.04 -11.26 -11.91
N HIS A 86 -2.82 -10.79 -12.88
CA HIS A 86 -3.21 -9.39 -13.06
C HIS A 86 -4.69 -9.14 -12.77
N THR A 87 -5.37 -10.08 -12.10
CA THR A 87 -6.83 -9.96 -11.87
C THR A 87 -7.16 -8.99 -10.73
N ARG A 88 -6.47 -9.08 -9.59
CA ARG A 88 -6.81 -8.39 -8.34
C ARG A 88 -5.58 -8.05 -7.52
N GLY A 89 -5.78 -7.28 -6.45
CA GLY A 89 -4.74 -6.91 -5.50
C GLY A 89 -4.53 -7.97 -4.42
N LYS A 90 -4.22 -7.50 -3.21
CA LYS A 90 -3.85 -8.30 -2.04
C LYS A 90 -4.66 -7.95 -0.80
N SER A 91 -5.85 -7.34 -0.97
CA SER A 91 -6.83 -7.27 0.12
C SER A 91 -7.34 -8.67 0.44
N THR A 92 -7.80 -8.88 1.66
CA THR A 92 -8.38 -10.16 2.07
C THR A 92 -9.61 -10.56 1.25
N PRO A 93 -10.54 -9.66 0.89
CA PRO A 93 -11.60 -9.97 -0.07
C PRO A 93 -11.08 -10.46 -1.43
N ASP A 94 -10.03 -9.84 -1.97
CA ASP A 94 -9.41 -10.26 -3.22
C ASP A 94 -8.81 -11.66 -3.10
N LEU A 95 -8.07 -11.91 -2.02
CA LEU A 95 -7.45 -13.21 -1.78
C LEU A 95 -8.46 -14.31 -1.53
N LEU A 96 -9.56 -14.05 -0.82
CA LEU A 96 -10.64 -15.03 -0.62
C LEU A 96 -11.30 -15.41 -1.96
N ARG A 97 -11.50 -14.45 -2.88
CA ARG A 97 -12.00 -14.74 -4.24
C ARG A 97 -10.98 -15.55 -5.05
N MET A 98 -9.71 -15.15 -5.04
CA MET A 98 -8.68 -15.91 -5.75
C MET A 98 -8.55 -17.34 -5.20
N ARG A 99 -8.60 -17.51 -3.88
CA ARG A 99 -8.55 -18.83 -3.22
C ARG A 99 -9.80 -19.68 -3.42
N SER A 100 -10.94 -19.11 -3.85
CA SER A 100 -12.12 -19.89 -4.28
C SER A 100 -12.13 -20.20 -5.78
N GLY A 101 -11.05 -19.84 -6.49
CA GLY A 101 -10.91 -20.01 -7.93
C GLY A 101 -11.77 -19.04 -8.74
N ASP A 102 -12.23 -17.94 -8.14
CA ASP A 102 -12.95 -16.88 -8.86
C ASP A 102 -11.97 -15.86 -9.43
N ALA A 103 -11.80 -15.85 -10.76
CA ALA A 103 -11.09 -14.81 -11.50
C ALA A 103 -12.01 -14.11 -12.51
N SER A 104 -13.30 -13.95 -12.17
CA SER A 104 -14.30 -13.29 -13.02
C SER A 104 -13.95 -11.85 -13.43
N ASP A 105 -13.15 -11.15 -12.62
CA ASP A 105 -12.70 -9.79 -12.89
C ASP A 105 -11.46 -9.72 -13.81
N ALA A 106 -10.89 -10.85 -14.21
CA ALA A 106 -9.60 -10.90 -14.91
C ALA A 106 -9.58 -10.06 -16.20
N PRO A 107 -8.46 -9.36 -16.49
CA PRO A 107 -8.32 -8.64 -17.75
C PRO A 107 -8.40 -9.62 -18.93
N ASP A 108 -8.73 -9.10 -20.10
CA ASP A 108 -8.76 -9.84 -21.36
C ASP A 108 -7.33 -10.10 -21.87
N ALA A 109 -6.42 -9.16 -21.64
CA ALA A 109 -4.99 -9.30 -21.93
C ALA A 109 -4.14 -8.44 -21.00
N VAL A 110 -2.87 -8.78 -20.88
CA VAL A 110 -1.82 -7.98 -20.24
C VAL A 110 -0.93 -7.40 -21.33
N VAL A 111 -0.73 -6.09 -21.32
CA VAL A 111 0.09 -5.36 -22.29
C VAL A 111 1.28 -4.76 -21.57
N LEU A 112 2.49 -5.06 -22.05
CA LEU A 112 3.75 -4.68 -21.41
C LEU A 112 4.53 -3.68 -22.28
N PRO A 113 4.25 -2.37 -22.23
CA PRO A 113 5.00 -1.37 -22.99
C PRO A 113 6.41 -1.17 -22.41
N GLY A 114 7.41 -0.99 -23.28
CA GLY A 114 8.80 -0.76 -22.93
C GLY A 114 9.27 0.69 -23.04
N SER A 115 8.38 1.63 -23.36
CA SER A 115 8.69 3.06 -23.45
C SER A 115 7.48 3.96 -23.19
N HIS A 116 7.74 5.25 -22.93
CA HIS A 116 6.68 6.26 -22.85
C HIS A 116 5.82 6.33 -24.13
N ASP A 117 6.46 6.26 -25.29
CA ASP A 117 5.77 6.36 -26.58
C ASP A 117 4.86 5.16 -26.84
N GLU A 118 5.30 3.95 -26.45
CA GLU A 118 4.47 2.75 -26.48
C GLU A 118 3.25 2.88 -25.56
N VAL A 119 3.44 3.38 -24.32
CA VAL A 119 2.31 3.66 -23.41
C VAL A 119 1.32 4.61 -24.07
N ALA A 120 1.80 5.74 -24.60
CA ALA A 120 0.94 6.74 -25.23
C ALA A 120 0.20 6.18 -26.46
N ALA A 121 0.85 5.32 -27.27
CA ALA A 121 0.24 4.66 -28.41
C ALA A 121 -0.83 3.64 -27.99
N VAL A 122 -0.59 2.84 -26.95
CA VAL A 122 -1.58 1.92 -26.38
C VAL A 122 -2.80 2.70 -25.89
N LEU A 123 -2.60 3.80 -25.15
CA LEU A 123 -3.73 4.61 -24.66
C LEU A 123 -4.57 5.21 -25.79
N ARG A 124 -3.96 5.67 -26.88
CA ARG A 124 -4.69 6.17 -28.06
C ARG A 124 -5.52 5.06 -28.71
N LEU A 125 -4.91 3.90 -28.97
CA LEU A 125 -5.62 2.76 -29.55
C LEU A 125 -6.78 2.30 -28.66
N CYS A 126 -6.54 2.19 -27.35
CA CYS A 126 -7.58 1.79 -26.39
C CYS A 126 -8.72 2.81 -26.33
N ALA A 127 -8.44 4.11 -26.44
CA ALA A 127 -9.47 5.13 -26.48
C ALA A 127 -10.33 5.01 -27.75
N GLU A 128 -9.70 4.81 -28.92
CA GLU A 128 -10.37 4.61 -30.20
C GLU A 128 -11.26 3.35 -30.22
N GLN A 129 -10.78 2.25 -29.62
CA GLN A 129 -11.46 0.96 -29.59
C GLN A 129 -12.36 0.77 -28.36
N ARG A 130 -12.44 1.78 -27.48
CA ARG A 130 -13.12 1.73 -26.17
C ARG A 130 -12.76 0.50 -25.34
N VAL A 131 -11.46 0.29 -25.16
CA VAL A 131 -10.88 -0.75 -24.29
C VAL A 131 -10.47 -0.09 -22.98
N ALA A 132 -10.97 -0.61 -21.86
CA ALA A 132 -10.56 -0.11 -20.55
C ALA A 132 -9.11 -0.52 -20.25
N VAL A 133 -8.35 0.37 -19.63
CA VAL A 133 -6.93 0.21 -19.32
C VAL A 133 -6.73 0.36 -17.83
N VAL A 134 -6.19 -0.67 -17.17
CA VAL A 134 -5.82 -0.62 -15.75
C VAL A 134 -4.30 -0.61 -15.64
N PRO A 135 -3.67 0.51 -15.24
CA PRO A 135 -2.24 0.54 -14.99
C PRO A 135 -1.88 -0.44 -13.87
N PHE A 136 -0.87 -1.26 -14.12
CA PHE A 136 -0.43 -2.31 -13.22
C PHE A 136 1.07 -2.19 -12.93
N GLY A 137 1.44 -2.40 -11.67
CA GLY A 137 2.82 -2.41 -11.20
C GLY A 137 3.08 -3.65 -10.36
N GLY A 138 3.25 -3.47 -9.05
CA GLY A 138 3.51 -4.60 -8.13
C GLY A 138 2.31 -5.50 -7.82
N GLY A 139 1.10 -5.14 -8.24
CA GLY A 139 -0.12 -5.88 -7.91
C GLY A 139 -0.50 -5.86 -6.42
N THR A 140 0.00 -4.89 -5.64
CA THR A 140 -0.11 -4.87 -4.16
C THR A 140 -1.25 -4.01 -3.62
N SER A 141 -2.21 -3.59 -4.46
CA SER A 141 -3.36 -2.77 -4.00
C SER A 141 -4.19 -3.53 -2.96
N VAL A 142 -4.73 -2.85 -1.96
CA VAL A 142 -5.59 -3.43 -0.92
C VAL A 142 -6.97 -2.77 -0.85
N VAL A 143 -7.36 -2.07 -1.92
CA VAL A 143 -8.59 -1.26 -1.99
C VAL A 143 -9.42 -1.55 -3.25
N GLY A 144 -9.19 -2.70 -3.89
CA GLY A 144 -9.88 -3.07 -5.14
C GLY A 144 -9.48 -2.22 -6.36
N GLY A 145 -8.33 -1.54 -6.30
CA GLY A 145 -7.90 -0.57 -7.32
C GLY A 145 -7.43 -1.17 -8.64
N LEU A 146 -7.35 -2.51 -8.75
CA LEU A 146 -6.88 -3.23 -9.96
C LEU A 146 -8.02 -3.89 -10.74
N VAL A 147 -9.25 -3.83 -10.22
CA VAL A 147 -10.44 -4.28 -10.95
C VAL A 147 -10.98 -3.08 -11.73
N ALA A 148 -11.39 -3.28 -12.99
CA ALA A 148 -12.05 -2.27 -13.82
C ALA A 148 -13.56 -2.50 -13.92
N ALA A 149 -14.35 -1.42 -14.02
CA ALA A 149 -15.75 -1.50 -14.36
C ALA A 149 -15.84 -1.87 -15.85
N ARG A 150 -16.73 -2.80 -16.19
CA ARG A 150 -16.92 -3.25 -17.58
C ARG A 150 -17.82 -2.32 -18.40
N CYS A 151 -18.43 -1.33 -17.75
CA CYS A 151 -19.18 -0.25 -18.37
C CYS A 151 -18.77 1.10 -17.78
N GLY A 152 -18.79 2.14 -18.61
CA GLY A 152 -18.61 3.53 -18.25
C GLY A 152 -19.87 4.36 -18.52
N SER A 153 -19.76 5.68 -18.38
CA SER A 153 -20.84 6.64 -18.65
C SER A 153 -21.35 6.58 -20.10
N GLU A 154 -20.49 6.20 -21.05
CA GLU A 154 -20.81 6.10 -22.48
C GLU A 154 -21.10 4.66 -22.94
N GLY A 155 -21.38 3.74 -22.01
CA GLY A 155 -21.73 2.33 -22.31
C GLY A 155 -20.63 1.32 -22.00
N GLY A 156 -20.79 0.08 -22.48
CA GLY A 156 -19.86 -1.03 -22.21
C GLY A 156 -18.51 -0.89 -22.91
N PHE A 157 -17.41 -1.37 -22.31
CA PHE A 157 -16.11 -1.44 -22.98
C PHE A 157 -16.00 -2.70 -23.86
N ALA A 158 -15.17 -2.64 -24.90
CA ALA A 158 -14.88 -3.80 -25.76
C ALA A 158 -14.07 -4.90 -25.03
N GLY A 159 -13.41 -4.53 -23.94
CA GLY A 159 -12.63 -5.40 -23.07
C GLY A 159 -11.82 -4.57 -22.08
N VAL A 160 -11.01 -5.25 -21.28
CA VAL A 160 -10.11 -4.67 -20.28
C VAL A 160 -8.69 -5.18 -20.53
N VAL A 161 -7.72 -4.28 -20.59
CA VAL A 161 -6.29 -4.63 -20.54
C VAL A 161 -5.67 -4.19 -19.23
N ALA A 162 -4.86 -5.06 -18.64
CA ALA A 162 -3.90 -4.64 -17.62
C ALA A 162 -2.65 -4.11 -18.32
N LEU A 163 -2.28 -2.86 -18.05
CA LEU A 163 -1.08 -2.23 -18.61
C LEU A 163 0.06 -2.38 -17.61
N ASP A 164 0.84 -3.44 -17.74
CA ASP A 164 1.93 -3.77 -16.83
C ASP A 164 3.19 -2.97 -17.19
N LEU A 165 3.59 -2.09 -16.28
CA LEU A 165 4.72 -1.18 -16.46
C LEU A 165 6.07 -1.81 -16.11
N ALA A 166 6.15 -3.12 -15.84
CA ALA A 166 7.36 -3.81 -15.40
C ALA A 166 8.57 -3.68 -16.36
N ARG A 167 8.37 -3.34 -17.64
CA ARG A 167 9.46 -3.07 -18.59
C ARG A 167 10.02 -1.64 -18.53
N LEU A 168 9.36 -0.74 -17.81
CA LEU A 168 9.85 0.60 -17.48
C LEU A 168 10.60 0.53 -16.14
N ASP A 169 11.78 -0.09 -16.14
CA ASP A 169 12.52 -0.52 -14.95
C ASP A 169 13.92 0.11 -14.80
N ARG A 170 14.17 1.29 -15.39
CA ARG A 170 15.49 1.92 -15.39
C ARG A 170 15.65 3.07 -14.40
N LEU A 171 16.86 3.20 -13.87
CA LEU A 171 17.39 4.47 -13.38
C LEU A 171 17.88 5.29 -14.58
N VAL A 172 17.15 6.34 -14.93
CA VAL A 172 17.38 7.16 -16.14
C VAL A 172 18.53 8.13 -15.92
N SER A 173 18.53 8.84 -14.79
CA SER A 173 19.58 9.80 -14.46
C SER A 173 19.71 10.04 -12.95
N VAL A 174 20.89 10.48 -12.52
CA VAL A 174 21.16 10.91 -11.15
C VAL A 174 21.86 12.27 -11.19
N ASP A 175 21.28 13.26 -10.54
CA ASP A 175 21.89 14.55 -10.22
C ASP A 175 22.30 14.54 -8.74
N PRO A 176 23.57 14.22 -8.42
CA PRO A 176 24.04 14.16 -7.05
C PRO A 176 24.27 15.54 -6.42
N VAL A 177 24.17 16.62 -7.20
CA VAL A 177 24.29 18.01 -6.71
C VAL A 177 22.93 18.46 -6.20
N SER A 178 21.88 18.29 -7.01
CA SER A 178 20.50 18.63 -6.61
C SER A 178 19.84 17.54 -5.77
N MET A 179 20.46 16.38 -5.63
CA MET A 179 19.93 15.19 -4.93
C MET A 179 18.61 14.72 -5.54
N ILE A 180 18.59 14.62 -6.87
CA ILE A 180 17.44 14.15 -7.66
C ILE A 180 17.86 12.92 -8.46
N ALA A 181 17.01 11.91 -8.51
CA ALA A 181 17.14 10.80 -9.44
C ALA A 181 15.87 10.67 -10.30
N GLU A 182 16.03 10.43 -11.59
CA GLU A 182 14.94 10.11 -12.49
C GLU A 182 14.86 8.60 -12.67
N LEU A 183 13.73 8.01 -12.32
CA LEU A 183 13.50 6.57 -12.34
C LEU A 183 12.21 6.26 -13.09
N GLU A 184 12.20 5.14 -13.78
CA GLU A 184 11.02 4.61 -14.42
C GLU A 184 10.07 3.93 -13.39
N PRO A 185 8.74 3.99 -13.62
CA PRO A 185 7.71 3.63 -12.64
C PRO A 185 7.61 2.14 -12.33
N GLY A 186 8.12 1.27 -13.21
CA GLY A 186 8.07 -0.19 -13.08
C GLY A 186 9.10 -0.75 -12.12
N LEU A 187 10.11 0.04 -11.72
CA LEU A 187 11.09 -0.36 -10.72
C LEU A 187 10.41 -0.74 -9.40
N ARG A 188 10.69 -1.95 -8.91
CA ARG A 188 10.36 -2.35 -7.54
C ARG A 188 11.28 -1.65 -6.56
N ALA A 189 10.79 -1.39 -5.34
CA ALA A 189 11.57 -0.64 -4.35
C ALA A 189 12.97 -1.24 -4.06
N PRO A 190 13.19 -2.57 -3.95
CA PRO A 190 14.52 -3.14 -3.73
C PRO A 190 15.48 -2.85 -4.89
N GLN A 191 14.98 -2.89 -6.13
CA GLN A 191 15.78 -2.60 -7.31
C GLN A 191 16.13 -1.11 -7.36
N ALA A 192 15.18 -0.23 -7.06
CA ALA A 192 15.43 1.21 -6.98
C ALA A 192 16.48 1.55 -5.91
N GLU A 193 16.37 0.99 -4.70
CA GLU A 193 17.36 1.18 -3.63
C GLU A 193 18.74 0.63 -4.01
N GLN A 194 18.81 -0.54 -4.67
CA GLN A 194 20.08 -1.10 -5.15
C GLN A 194 20.75 -0.19 -6.19
N LEU A 195 19.99 0.33 -7.15
CA LEU A 195 20.50 1.25 -8.17
C LEU A 195 21.00 2.56 -7.54
N LEU A 196 20.25 3.13 -6.59
CA LEU A 196 20.65 4.35 -5.88
C LEU A 196 21.86 4.14 -4.96
N ALA A 197 21.99 2.97 -4.34
CA ALA A 197 23.11 2.63 -3.47
C ALA A 197 24.45 2.66 -4.21
N ALA A 198 24.47 2.32 -5.51
CA ALA A 198 25.66 2.45 -6.36
C ALA A 198 26.18 3.89 -6.48
N HIS A 199 25.34 4.89 -6.16
CA HIS A 199 25.68 6.30 -6.11
C HIS A 199 25.86 6.83 -4.67
N GLY A 200 25.83 5.95 -3.65
CA GLY A 200 25.84 6.34 -2.24
C GLY A 200 24.55 7.05 -1.80
N LEU A 201 23.44 6.75 -2.48
CA LEU A 201 22.13 7.38 -2.27
C LEU A 201 21.10 6.35 -1.81
N THR A 202 20.00 6.85 -1.25
CA THR A 202 18.81 6.06 -0.86
C THR A 202 17.56 6.90 -1.13
N LEU A 203 16.44 6.23 -1.44
CA LEU A 203 15.14 6.89 -1.47
C LEU A 203 14.59 7.01 -0.04
N GLY A 204 14.83 5.98 0.79
CA GLY A 204 14.39 5.96 2.19
C GLY A 204 12.90 5.60 2.34
N HIS A 205 12.28 5.08 1.29
CA HIS A 205 10.86 4.73 1.26
C HIS A 205 10.64 3.23 1.44
N PHE A 206 10.31 2.84 2.67
CA PHE A 206 10.18 1.44 3.07
C PHE A 206 8.74 1.11 3.54
N PRO A 207 7.74 1.02 2.64
CA PRO A 207 6.39 0.57 3.00
C PRO A 207 6.39 -0.94 3.29
N GLN A 208 5.34 -1.47 3.93
CA GLN A 208 5.25 -2.92 4.20
C GLN A 208 5.28 -3.76 2.91
N SER A 209 4.81 -3.20 1.80
CA SER A 209 4.82 -3.82 0.47
C SER A 209 6.15 -3.66 -0.29
N TYR A 210 7.22 -3.19 0.38
CA TYR A 210 8.52 -2.85 -0.20
C TYR A 210 9.02 -3.87 -1.23
N GLU A 211 9.01 -5.17 -0.92
CA GLU A 211 9.57 -6.22 -1.79
C GLU A 211 8.94 -6.28 -3.21
N TYR A 212 7.68 -5.85 -3.37
CA TYR A 212 6.91 -6.08 -4.60
C TYR A 212 6.31 -4.82 -5.22
N ALA A 213 5.99 -3.81 -4.42
CA ALA A 213 5.42 -2.57 -4.93
C ALA A 213 6.42 -1.78 -5.78
N THR A 214 5.90 -1.04 -6.75
CA THR A 214 6.69 -0.27 -7.71
C THR A 214 6.58 1.23 -7.46
N LEU A 215 7.54 2.01 -7.97
CA LEU A 215 7.57 3.47 -7.82
C LEU A 215 6.31 4.15 -8.37
N GLY A 216 5.81 3.68 -9.52
CA GLY A 216 4.55 4.17 -10.10
C GLY A 216 3.36 3.90 -9.20
N GLY A 217 3.29 2.70 -8.59
CA GLY A 217 2.25 2.36 -7.62
C GLY A 217 2.30 3.24 -6.37
N PHE A 218 3.50 3.54 -5.86
CA PHE A 218 3.67 4.44 -4.72
C PHE A 218 3.17 5.86 -5.00
N ALA A 219 3.43 6.40 -6.19
CA ALA A 219 2.90 7.68 -6.62
C ALA A 219 1.38 7.64 -6.78
N ALA A 220 0.86 6.62 -7.46
CA ALA A 220 -0.56 6.47 -7.77
C ALA A 220 -1.42 6.29 -6.52
N ALA A 221 -0.88 5.71 -5.44
CA ALA A 221 -1.58 5.49 -4.16
C ALA A 221 -1.17 6.46 -3.03
N ARG A 222 -0.24 7.40 -3.28
CA ARG A 222 0.38 8.26 -2.23
C ARG A 222 0.87 7.47 -1.03
N SER A 223 1.58 6.38 -1.28
CA SER A 223 2.00 5.46 -0.23
C SER A 223 2.91 6.14 0.81
N SER A 224 2.93 5.57 2.02
CA SER A 224 3.78 6.00 3.13
C SER A 224 4.72 4.87 3.55
N GLY A 225 6.00 5.19 3.75
CA GLY A 225 7.01 4.24 4.22
C GLY A 225 7.21 4.31 5.73
N GLN A 226 7.65 3.22 6.37
CA GLN A 226 7.81 3.14 7.83
C GLN A 226 8.79 4.18 8.42
N ALA A 227 9.66 4.76 7.57
CA ALA A 227 10.62 5.80 7.92
C ALA A 227 10.19 7.21 7.46
N SER A 228 8.90 7.42 7.16
CA SER A 228 8.40 8.69 6.61
C SER A 228 8.55 9.89 7.55
N ALA A 229 8.66 9.68 8.86
CA ALA A 229 8.99 10.75 9.80
C ALA A 229 10.36 11.40 9.52
N GLY A 230 11.32 10.62 9.00
CA GLY A 230 12.64 11.13 8.59
C GLY A 230 12.75 11.49 7.11
N TYR A 231 12.19 10.66 6.22
CA TYR A 231 12.37 10.80 4.76
C TYR A 231 11.22 11.52 4.05
N GLY A 232 10.03 11.60 4.66
CA GLY A 232 8.79 12.07 4.05
C GLY A 232 7.93 10.93 3.51
N ARG A 233 6.70 11.25 3.09
CA ARG A 233 5.89 10.30 2.30
C ARG A 233 6.34 10.27 0.85
N PHE A 234 5.84 9.31 0.07
CA PHE A 234 6.26 9.22 -1.33
C PHE A 234 5.91 10.46 -2.14
N ASP A 235 4.75 11.07 -1.91
CA ASP A 235 4.34 12.31 -2.58
C ASP A 235 5.23 13.51 -2.22
N ASP A 236 5.85 13.52 -1.04
CA ASP A 236 6.86 14.52 -0.66
C ASP A 236 8.20 14.30 -1.38
N MET A 237 8.48 13.07 -1.81
CA MET A 237 9.70 12.73 -2.54
C MET A 237 9.59 13.12 -4.02
N VAL A 238 8.38 13.17 -4.59
CA VAL A 238 8.20 13.47 -6.01
C VAL A 238 8.50 14.95 -6.30
N ALA A 239 9.56 15.20 -7.06
CA ALA A 239 9.92 16.52 -7.56
C ALA A 239 9.18 16.84 -8.86
N GLY A 240 9.04 15.85 -9.74
CA GLY A 240 8.31 15.94 -10.99
C GLY A 240 8.02 14.56 -11.59
N MET A 241 7.22 14.51 -12.65
CA MET A 241 6.86 13.27 -13.34
C MET A 241 6.48 13.53 -14.79
N THR A 242 6.50 12.46 -15.58
CA THR A 242 5.93 12.42 -16.94
C THR A 242 4.74 11.48 -16.95
N VAL A 243 3.61 11.95 -17.46
CA VAL A 243 2.35 11.22 -17.49
C VAL A 243 1.82 11.12 -18.92
N ALA A 244 1.50 9.92 -19.37
CA ALA A 244 0.76 9.69 -20.60
C ALA A 244 -0.75 9.66 -20.31
N THR A 245 -1.52 10.35 -21.14
CA THR A 245 -2.99 10.35 -21.13
C THR A 245 -3.51 10.09 -22.54
N PRO A 246 -4.78 9.67 -22.73
CA PRO A 246 -5.40 9.59 -24.05
C PRO A 246 -5.33 10.89 -24.86
N ARG A 247 -5.18 12.04 -24.20
CA ARG A 247 -5.11 13.36 -24.83
C ARG A 247 -3.69 13.87 -25.10
N GLY A 248 -2.67 13.15 -24.63
CA GLY A 248 -1.27 13.51 -24.81
C GLY A 248 -0.44 13.40 -23.53
N THR A 249 0.77 13.94 -23.62
CA THR A 249 1.79 13.85 -22.57
C THR A 249 1.83 15.11 -21.71
N LEU A 250 1.97 14.92 -20.41
CA LEU A 250 2.21 15.98 -19.44
C LEU A 250 3.56 15.78 -18.76
N GLU A 251 4.40 16.80 -18.83
CA GLU A 251 5.63 16.90 -18.05
C GLU A 251 5.45 17.94 -16.95
N ILE A 252 5.49 17.49 -15.69
CA ILE A 252 5.17 18.33 -14.53
C ILE A 252 6.29 18.33 -13.49
N GLY A 253 6.39 19.42 -12.74
CA GLY A 253 7.44 19.63 -11.73
C GLY A 253 8.80 19.99 -12.33
N ARG A 254 8.96 21.27 -12.71
CA ARG A 254 10.19 21.83 -13.32
C ARG A 254 11.20 22.41 -12.32
N ALA A 255 10.76 22.73 -11.11
CA ALA A 255 11.55 23.43 -10.10
C ALA A 255 11.31 22.82 -8.71
N PRO A 256 12.20 23.07 -7.72
CA PRO A 256 12.06 22.51 -6.37
C PRO A 256 10.71 22.86 -5.70
N ARG A 257 10.26 24.11 -5.92
CA ARG A 257 8.97 24.68 -5.51
C ARG A 257 8.50 25.68 -6.56
N SER A 258 7.18 25.88 -6.63
CA SER A 258 6.54 26.84 -7.52
C SER A 258 5.27 27.39 -6.87
N ALA A 259 5.02 28.68 -7.03
CA ALA A 259 3.73 29.32 -6.72
C ALA A 259 2.95 29.65 -8.01
N ALA A 260 3.39 29.15 -9.16
CA ALA A 260 2.75 29.38 -10.44
C ALA A 260 1.53 28.45 -10.61
N GLY A 261 0.38 28.90 -10.10
CA GLY A 261 -0.91 28.21 -10.22
C GLY A 261 -1.01 26.93 -9.37
N PRO A 262 -2.11 26.15 -9.56
CA PRO A 262 -2.29 24.88 -8.88
C PRO A 262 -1.19 23.86 -9.24
N ASP A 263 -0.75 23.08 -8.25
CA ASP A 263 0.25 22.04 -8.45
C ASP A 263 -0.36 20.82 -9.14
N LEU A 264 -0.17 20.72 -10.46
CA LEU A 264 -0.67 19.58 -11.25
C LEU A 264 -0.10 18.23 -10.82
N ARG A 265 1.01 18.16 -10.06
CA ARG A 265 1.47 16.88 -9.49
C ARG A 265 0.42 16.28 -8.58
N GLN A 266 -0.30 17.11 -7.82
CA GLN A 266 -1.35 16.67 -6.89
C GLN A 266 -2.60 16.14 -7.61
N VAL A 267 -2.75 16.37 -8.91
CA VAL A 267 -3.79 15.72 -9.71
C VAL A 267 -3.45 14.25 -9.92
N PHE A 268 -2.19 13.92 -10.21
CA PHE A 268 -1.77 12.54 -10.55
C PHE A 268 -1.35 11.72 -9.33
N LEU A 269 -0.79 12.35 -8.30
CA LEU A 269 -0.48 11.69 -7.04
C LEU A 269 -1.77 11.32 -6.31
N GLY A 270 -2.01 10.01 -6.13
CA GLY A 270 -3.28 9.52 -5.56
C GLY A 270 -4.38 9.31 -6.60
N SER A 271 -4.06 9.40 -7.90
CA SER A 271 -5.06 9.21 -8.96
C SER A 271 -5.44 7.75 -9.19
N GLU A 272 -4.68 6.79 -8.66
CA GLU A 272 -4.93 5.34 -8.80
C GLU A 272 -5.12 4.89 -10.25
N GLY A 273 -4.45 5.56 -11.19
CA GLY A 273 -4.55 5.30 -12.63
C GLY A 273 -5.79 5.89 -13.31
N ALA A 274 -6.65 6.63 -12.59
CA ALA A 274 -7.86 7.23 -13.16
C ALA A 274 -7.59 8.39 -14.13
N PHE A 275 -6.47 9.10 -13.99
CA PHE A 275 -6.18 10.33 -14.75
C PHE A 275 -5.04 10.20 -15.76
N GLY A 276 -4.25 9.13 -15.69
CA GLY A 276 -3.13 8.90 -16.60
C GLY A 276 -2.22 7.79 -16.15
N VAL A 277 -1.22 7.49 -16.98
CA VAL A 277 -0.17 6.51 -16.69
C VAL A 277 1.13 7.26 -16.42
N ILE A 278 1.64 7.14 -15.21
CA ILE A 278 2.95 7.70 -14.83
C ILE A 278 4.03 6.86 -15.54
N THR A 279 4.93 7.51 -16.27
CA THR A 279 5.96 6.87 -17.12
C THR A 279 7.39 7.27 -16.77
N SER A 280 7.57 8.35 -16.01
CA SER A 280 8.85 8.74 -15.38
C SER A 280 8.57 9.48 -14.07
N LEU A 281 9.44 9.28 -13.08
CA LEU A 281 9.42 9.94 -11.77
C LEU A 281 10.78 10.56 -11.46
N ARG A 282 10.81 11.87 -11.23
CA ARG A 282 11.96 12.57 -10.65
C ARG A 282 11.78 12.64 -9.15
N LEU A 283 12.58 11.89 -8.40
CA LEU A 283 12.49 11.71 -6.96
C LEU A 283 13.64 12.42 -6.25
N ARG A 284 13.32 13.06 -5.12
CA ARG A 284 14.30 13.55 -4.15
C ARG A 284 14.90 12.36 -3.43
N VAL A 285 16.23 12.24 -3.50
CA VAL A 285 17.00 11.17 -2.87
C VAL A 285 17.90 11.75 -1.78
N ARG A 286 18.38 10.91 -0.87
CA ARG A 286 19.27 11.32 0.22
C ARG A 286 20.55 10.51 0.19
N ARG A 287 21.58 10.99 0.90
CA ARG A 287 22.76 10.17 1.17
C ARG A 287 22.34 8.96 1.99
N ALA A 288 22.88 7.79 1.66
CA ALA A 288 22.69 6.60 2.47
C ALA A 288 23.23 6.87 3.90
N PRO A 289 22.51 6.47 4.96
CA PRO A 289 22.96 6.72 6.32
C PRO A 289 24.14 5.82 6.69
N ASP A 290 25.12 6.37 7.41
CA ASP A 290 26.26 5.62 7.95
C ASP A 290 25.86 4.70 9.11
N VAL A 291 24.87 5.14 9.89
CA VAL A 291 24.38 4.45 11.09
C VAL A 291 22.86 4.32 11.03
N ARG A 292 22.37 3.14 11.38
CA ARG A 292 20.97 2.86 11.70
C ARG A 292 20.90 2.25 13.09
N ALA A 293 20.13 2.85 13.98
CA ALA A 293 19.95 2.38 15.35
C ALA A 293 18.46 2.34 15.68
N TYR A 294 17.96 1.18 16.12
CA TYR A 294 16.57 0.99 16.53
C TYR A 294 16.51 0.59 17.99
N GLU A 295 15.47 1.00 18.69
CA GLU A 295 15.28 0.71 20.11
C GLU A 295 13.80 0.64 20.50
N GLY A 296 13.55 -0.05 21.60
CA GLY A 296 12.23 -0.21 22.21
C GLY A 296 12.04 0.66 23.44
N TRP A 297 10.80 1.11 23.62
CA TRP A 297 10.33 1.85 24.78
C TRP A 297 8.98 1.29 25.21
N ARG A 298 8.69 1.31 26.51
CA ARG A 298 7.41 0.87 27.08
C ARG A 298 6.68 2.02 27.73
N PHE A 299 5.39 2.12 27.44
CA PHE A 299 4.44 2.99 28.13
C PHE A 299 3.35 2.16 28.82
N ALA A 300 2.75 2.67 29.90
CA ALA A 300 1.73 1.91 30.62
C ALA A 300 0.42 1.84 29.83
N THR A 301 0.09 2.89 29.08
CA THR A 301 -1.12 2.96 28.26
C THR A 301 -0.86 3.54 26.86
N PHE A 302 -1.75 3.22 25.92
CA PHE A 302 -1.68 3.76 24.57
C PHE A 302 -1.83 5.28 24.56
N ALA A 303 -2.62 5.85 25.48
CA ALA A 303 -2.79 7.29 25.63
C ALA A 303 -1.49 8.00 26.03
N GLU A 304 -0.74 7.44 26.98
CA GLU A 304 0.56 7.99 27.41
C GLU A 304 1.59 7.93 26.28
N GLY A 305 1.71 6.78 25.62
CA GLY A 305 2.60 6.64 24.45
C GLY A 305 2.22 7.60 23.32
N THR A 306 0.93 7.78 23.06
CA THR A 306 0.41 8.73 22.05
C THR A 306 0.80 10.16 22.40
N ALA A 307 0.67 10.56 23.67
CA ALA A 307 1.08 11.87 24.13
C ALA A 307 2.60 12.09 23.96
N ALA A 308 3.41 11.09 24.28
CA ALA A 308 4.86 11.14 24.08
C ALA A 308 5.23 11.30 22.60
N MET A 309 4.59 10.53 21.70
CA MET A 309 4.79 10.65 20.25
C MET A 309 4.40 12.04 19.72
N ARG A 310 3.30 12.61 20.24
CA ARG A 310 2.89 13.97 19.88
C ARG A 310 3.95 15.00 20.26
N ARG A 311 4.51 14.94 21.47
CA ARG A 311 5.58 15.87 21.93
C ARG A 311 6.80 15.81 21.01
N LEU A 312 7.24 14.61 20.63
CA LEU A 312 8.33 14.42 19.66
C LEU A 312 7.96 14.98 18.27
N ALA A 313 6.76 14.72 17.78
CA ALA A 313 6.30 15.21 16.48
C ALA A 313 6.15 16.74 16.44
N GLN A 314 5.89 17.35 17.60
CA GLN A 314 5.82 18.81 17.80
C GLN A 314 7.17 19.45 18.15
N GLN A 315 8.26 18.69 17.98
CA GLN A 315 9.65 19.16 18.13
C GLN A 315 10.01 19.62 19.55
N GLU A 316 9.38 19.07 20.59
CA GLU A 316 9.90 19.17 21.96
C GLU A 316 11.23 18.40 22.14
N GLY A 317 11.60 17.59 21.15
CA GLY A 317 12.93 17.00 20.97
C GLY A 317 13.19 16.67 19.49
N PRO A 318 14.40 16.22 19.14
CA PRO A 318 14.71 15.84 17.76
C PRO A 318 13.87 14.62 17.32
N PRO A 319 13.20 14.66 16.16
CA PRO A 319 12.31 13.59 15.74
C PRO A 319 13.10 12.32 15.37
N PRO A 320 12.65 11.12 15.79
CA PRO A 320 13.14 9.86 15.25
C PRO A 320 12.81 9.70 13.74
N THR A 321 13.63 8.94 13.02
CA THR A 321 13.39 8.57 11.61
C THR A 321 12.24 7.56 11.49
N VAL A 322 12.12 6.66 12.46
CA VAL A 322 11.00 5.72 12.61
C VAL A 322 10.39 5.95 13.99
N LEU A 323 9.06 6.05 14.06
CA LEU A 323 8.32 6.12 15.32
C LEU A 323 7.00 5.36 15.18
N ARG A 324 6.87 4.27 15.92
CA ARG A 324 5.68 3.39 15.88
C ARG A 324 5.29 3.04 17.31
N LEU A 325 4.01 3.17 17.66
CA LEU A 325 3.48 2.75 18.96
C LEU A 325 2.37 1.75 18.75
N SER A 326 2.56 0.54 19.25
CA SER A 326 1.56 -0.52 19.29
C SER A 326 0.71 -0.41 20.55
N ASP A 327 -0.61 -0.57 20.40
CA ASP A 327 -1.52 -0.63 21.54
C ASP A 327 -1.26 -1.87 22.43
N GLU A 328 -1.97 -1.95 23.54
CA GLU A 328 -1.81 -3.03 24.51
C GLU A 328 -2.11 -4.41 23.90
N THR A 329 -3.06 -4.48 22.95
CA THR A 329 -3.47 -5.73 22.32
C THR A 329 -2.42 -6.21 21.32
N GLU A 330 -1.92 -5.34 20.46
CA GLU A 330 -0.87 -5.66 19.49
C GLU A 330 0.45 -6.02 20.20
N THR A 331 0.77 -5.30 21.28
CA THR A 331 1.96 -5.56 22.11
C THR A 331 1.88 -6.95 22.76
N MET A 332 0.72 -7.31 23.32
CA MET A 332 0.48 -8.63 23.91
C MET A 332 0.59 -9.76 22.89
N VAL A 333 0.05 -9.56 21.68
CA VAL A 333 0.05 -10.60 20.62
C VAL A 333 1.44 -10.77 20.01
N GLY A 334 2.27 -9.73 20.01
CA GLY A 334 3.65 -9.81 19.55
C GLY A 334 3.80 -10.01 18.04
N LEU A 335 2.93 -9.39 17.22
CA LEU A 335 2.92 -9.57 15.75
C LEU A 335 4.27 -9.28 15.05
N ALA A 336 5.16 -8.52 15.69
CA ALA A 336 6.52 -8.28 15.19
C ALA A 336 7.46 -9.50 15.33
N LYS A 337 7.06 -10.52 16.11
CA LYS A 337 7.80 -11.78 16.34
C LYS A 337 6.89 -12.98 16.07
N PRO A 338 6.69 -13.38 14.80
CA PRO A 338 5.84 -14.52 14.46
C PRO A 338 6.25 -15.83 15.15
N ALA A 339 7.55 -15.98 15.48
CA ALA A 339 8.08 -17.12 16.22
C ALA A 339 7.66 -17.16 17.70
N ASP A 340 7.26 -16.01 18.26
CA ASP A 340 6.87 -15.85 19.67
C ASP A 340 5.34 -15.76 19.84
N LEU A 341 4.56 -15.91 18.76
CA LEU A 341 3.09 -16.02 18.85
C LEU A 341 2.71 -17.18 19.78
N GLY A 342 2.16 -16.85 20.96
CA GLY A 342 1.81 -17.81 22.01
C GLY A 342 2.80 -17.89 23.18
N ALA A 343 3.97 -17.25 23.09
CA ALA A 343 4.82 -16.97 24.25
C ALA A 343 4.26 -15.73 24.97
N ALA A 344 3.23 -15.93 25.79
CA ALA A 344 2.64 -14.86 26.59
C ALA A 344 3.63 -14.36 27.65
N GLY A 345 4.51 -13.43 27.25
CA GLY A 345 5.25 -12.58 28.17
C GLY A 345 4.29 -11.62 28.86
N ARG A 346 4.29 -11.60 30.19
CA ARG A 346 3.39 -10.83 31.07
C ARG A 346 3.69 -9.32 31.09
N ASP A 347 4.25 -8.77 30.03
CA ASP A 347 4.65 -7.37 30.01
C ASP A 347 3.47 -6.52 29.52
N SER A 348 2.67 -6.07 30.48
CA SER A 348 1.56 -5.14 30.24
C SER A 348 2.05 -3.79 29.70
N GLY A 349 1.25 -3.18 28.83
CA GLY A 349 1.48 -1.84 28.31
C GLY A 349 1.65 -1.81 26.79
N CYS A 350 2.25 -0.73 26.30
CA CYS A 350 2.42 -0.45 24.88
C CYS A 350 3.89 -0.42 24.50
N LEU A 351 4.24 -1.03 23.37
CA LEU A 351 5.58 -0.98 22.80
C LEU A 351 5.70 0.17 21.81
N LEU A 352 6.63 1.08 22.05
CA LEU A 352 7.10 2.08 21.10
C LEU A 352 8.44 1.64 20.50
N VAL A 353 8.52 1.64 19.18
CA VAL A 353 9.78 1.48 18.43
C VAL A 353 10.22 2.84 17.92
N ALA A 354 11.44 3.24 18.29
CA ALA A 354 12.11 4.43 17.78
C ALA A 354 13.32 4.01 16.94
N GLY A 355 13.49 4.64 15.78
CA GLY A 355 14.63 4.39 14.89
C GLY A 355 15.32 5.69 14.47
N PHE A 356 16.63 5.66 14.42
CA PHE A 356 17.49 6.80 14.08
C PHE A 356 18.43 6.40 12.95
N GLU A 357 18.48 7.23 11.92
CA GLU A 357 19.33 6.99 10.75
C GLU A 357 20.05 8.29 10.36
N GLY A 358 21.36 8.21 10.10
CA GLY A 358 22.17 9.36 9.73
C GLY A 358 23.67 9.14 9.95
N SER A 359 24.40 10.24 10.13
CA SER A 359 25.81 10.20 10.56
C SER A 359 25.91 9.80 12.05
N PRO A 360 27.05 9.27 12.52
CA PRO A 360 27.20 8.86 13.92
C PRO A 360 26.88 9.97 14.93
N GLY A 361 27.32 11.20 14.66
CA GLY A 361 27.08 12.35 15.53
C GLY A 361 25.61 12.80 15.57
N ASP A 362 24.94 12.83 14.41
CA ASP A 362 23.51 13.17 14.32
C ASP A 362 22.65 12.12 15.03
N VAL A 363 22.94 10.84 14.81
CA VAL A 363 22.22 9.73 15.45
C VAL A 363 22.35 9.81 16.97
N ALA A 364 23.57 10.03 17.50
CA ALA A 364 23.77 10.18 18.94
C ALA A 364 22.97 11.35 19.51
N HIS A 365 23.07 12.53 18.89
CA HIS A 365 22.35 13.73 19.35
C HIS A 365 20.83 13.55 19.34
N ARG A 366 20.28 13.03 18.23
CA ARG A 366 18.82 12.84 18.10
C ARG A 366 18.30 11.79 19.06
N ARG A 367 19.06 10.72 19.28
CA ARG A 367 18.72 9.66 20.23
C ARG A 367 18.69 10.19 21.67
N ASP A 368 19.69 10.94 22.08
CA ASP A 368 19.76 11.51 23.44
C ASP A 368 18.60 12.49 23.69
N GLY A 369 18.34 13.38 22.73
CA GLY A 369 17.24 14.35 22.83
C GLY A 369 15.85 13.69 22.84
N ALA A 370 15.61 12.70 21.98
CA ALA A 370 14.36 11.94 21.98
C ALA A 370 14.18 11.12 23.27
N SER A 371 15.25 10.51 23.76
CA SER A 371 15.24 9.74 25.01
C SER A 371 14.83 10.58 26.21
N ALA A 372 15.32 11.83 26.29
CA ALA A 372 14.95 12.74 27.38
C ALA A 372 13.43 13.02 27.39
N VAL A 373 12.83 13.29 26.23
CA VAL A 373 11.38 13.52 26.09
C VAL A 373 10.58 12.26 26.46
N LEU A 374 11.03 11.08 26.00
CA LEU A 374 10.36 9.82 26.27
C LEU A 374 10.40 9.46 27.76
N VAL A 375 11.53 9.67 28.44
CA VAL A 375 11.66 9.47 29.89
C VAL A 375 10.75 10.41 30.67
N GLU A 376 10.74 11.71 30.33
CA GLU A 376 9.87 12.70 30.97
C GLU A 376 8.38 12.35 30.79
N ALA A 377 8.02 11.78 29.65
CA ALA A 377 6.66 11.31 29.37
C ALA A 377 6.31 9.96 30.03
N GLY A 378 7.19 9.39 30.88
CA GLY A 378 6.95 8.13 31.60
C GLY A 378 7.38 6.87 30.86
N GLY A 379 8.08 6.99 29.74
CA GLY A 379 8.58 5.87 28.96
C GLY A 379 9.76 5.15 29.63
N VAL A 380 9.72 3.81 29.61
CA VAL A 380 10.82 2.95 30.10
C VAL A 380 11.60 2.41 28.91
N HIS A 381 12.91 2.69 28.85
CA HIS A 381 13.78 2.17 27.79
C HIS A 381 13.98 0.66 27.92
N LEU A 382 13.83 -0.06 26.81
CA LEU A 382 13.97 -1.52 26.75
C LEU A 382 15.26 -1.96 26.04
N GLY A 383 16.08 -1.02 25.56
CA GLY A 383 17.27 -1.32 24.77
C GLY A 383 16.97 -1.61 23.29
N PRO A 384 17.97 -2.12 22.54
CA PRO A 384 17.89 -2.24 21.08
C PRO A 384 17.05 -3.42 20.60
N GLU A 385 16.92 -4.51 21.38
CA GLU A 385 16.33 -5.77 20.93
C GLU A 385 14.94 -5.64 20.32
N PRO A 386 13.96 -4.91 20.92
CA PRO A 386 12.63 -4.79 20.33
C PRO A 386 12.65 -4.05 18.98
N GLY A 387 13.50 -3.02 18.86
CA GLY A 387 13.66 -2.25 17.63
C GLY A 387 14.35 -3.08 16.53
N ASP A 388 15.39 -3.83 16.89
CA ASP A 388 16.09 -4.73 15.96
C ASP A 388 15.19 -5.88 15.48
N ALA A 389 14.37 -6.44 16.38
CA ALA A 389 13.40 -7.47 16.05
C ALA A 389 12.33 -6.93 15.09
N TRP A 390 11.78 -5.74 15.38
CA TRP A 390 10.88 -5.05 14.45
C TRP A 390 11.55 -4.84 13.09
N ALA A 391 12.79 -4.34 13.06
CA ALA A 391 13.49 -4.04 11.82
C ALA A 391 13.66 -5.29 10.93
N ARG A 392 13.96 -6.45 11.54
CA ARG A 392 14.05 -7.74 10.83
C ARG A 392 12.70 -8.27 10.33
N GLY A 393 11.62 -8.09 11.11
CA GLY A 393 10.30 -8.68 10.84
C GLY A 393 9.32 -7.80 10.05
N ARG A 394 9.63 -6.53 9.82
CA ARG A 394 8.69 -5.50 9.33
C ARG A 394 8.04 -5.74 7.96
N PHE A 395 8.51 -6.72 7.19
CA PHE A 395 7.95 -7.13 5.89
C PHE A 395 7.28 -8.51 5.90
N SER A 396 7.27 -9.20 7.04
CA SER A 396 6.82 -10.61 7.12
C SER A 396 5.32 -10.77 7.39
N ALA A 397 4.63 -9.74 7.87
CA ALA A 397 3.22 -9.82 8.27
C ALA A 397 2.26 -10.32 7.16
N PRO A 398 2.42 -9.93 5.88
CA PRO A 398 1.56 -10.45 4.81
C PRO A 398 1.69 -11.96 4.57
N TYR A 399 2.85 -12.58 4.85
CA TYR A 399 3.02 -14.04 4.78
C TYR A 399 2.20 -14.74 5.88
N LEU A 400 2.20 -14.19 7.10
CA LEU A 400 1.42 -14.71 8.22
C LEU A 400 -0.09 -14.65 7.95
N ARG A 401 -0.57 -13.58 7.30
CA ARG A 401 -1.97 -13.42 6.89
C ARG A 401 -2.44 -14.61 6.05
N ASP A 402 -1.63 -15.06 5.10
CA ASP A 402 -2.03 -16.13 4.18
C ASP A 402 -2.21 -17.48 4.89
N SER A 403 -1.39 -17.75 5.91
CA SER A 403 -1.50 -18.92 6.78
C SER A 403 -2.72 -18.83 7.70
N LEU A 404 -3.06 -17.63 8.18
CA LEU A 404 -4.29 -17.36 8.95
C LEU A 404 -5.55 -17.55 8.09
N LEU A 405 -5.54 -17.05 6.85
CA LEU A 405 -6.61 -17.29 5.89
C LEU A 405 -6.79 -18.78 5.60
N ALA A 406 -5.69 -19.54 5.47
CA ALA A 406 -5.72 -20.98 5.28
C ALA A 406 -6.34 -21.73 6.47
N ALA A 407 -6.14 -21.22 7.69
CA ALA A 407 -6.71 -21.77 8.91
C ALA A 407 -8.17 -21.37 9.16
N GLY A 408 -8.75 -20.49 8.33
CA GLY A 408 -10.13 -20.03 8.44
C GLY A 408 -10.31 -18.79 9.32
N ALA A 409 -9.24 -18.01 9.52
CA ALA A 409 -9.33 -16.67 10.09
C ALA A 409 -9.36 -15.62 8.96
N THR A 410 -10.27 -14.65 9.04
CA THR A 410 -10.19 -13.41 8.27
C THR A 410 -9.22 -12.50 8.98
N VAL A 411 -8.21 -12.02 8.26
CA VAL A 411 -7.23 -11.04 8.76
C VAL A 411 -7.21 -9.88 7.79
N GLU A 412 -7.54 -8.68 8.23
CA GLU A 412 -7.50 -7.52 7.36
C GLU A 412 -7.03 -6.29 8.12
N THR A 413 -6.52 -5.34 7.36
CA THR A 413 -6.01 -4.08 7.85
C THR A 413 -6.78 -2.91 7.27
N LEU A 414 -6.94 -1.87 8.07
CA LEU A 414 -7.45 -0.59 7.62
C LEU A 414 -6.73 0.52 8.36
N GLU A 415 -6.72 1.70 7.77
CA GLU A 415 -5.91 2.80 8.26
C GLU A 415 -6.61 4.12 7.99
N THR A 416 -6.34 5.09 8.85
CA THR A 416 -6.92 6.42 8.82
C THR A 416 -5.93 7.39 9.46
N ALA A 417 -6.21 8.68 9.39
CA ALA A 417 -5.47 9.71 10.12
C ALA A 417 -6.39 10.82 10.59
N CYS A 418 -5.99 11.50 11.66
CA CYS A 418 -6.69 12.69 12.16
C CYS A 418 -5.75 13.57 12.98
N PHE A 419 -6.22 14.76 13.32
CA PHE A 419 -5.53 15.68 14.21
C PHE A 419 -5.37 15.09 15.61
N TRP A 420 -4.28 15.45 16.29
CA TRP A 420 -3.96 14.96 17.64
C TRP A 420 -5.09 15.14 18.65
N SER A 421 -5.83 16.25 18.56
CA SER A 421 -6.95 16.58 19.47
C SER A 421 -8.12 15.61 19.38
N ASN A 422 -8.25 14.89 18.27
CA ASN A 422 -9.38 14.02 17.98
C ASN A 422 -8.97 12.55 17.76
N LEU A 423 -7.67 12.27 17.69
CA LEU A 423 -7.11 10.93 17.52
C LEU A 423 -7.65 9.90 18.54
N PRO A 424 -7.79 10.21 19.85
CA PRO A 424 -8.35 9.24 20.81
C PRO A 424 -9.80 8.87 20.50
N ARG A 425 -10.64 9.86 20.14
CA ARG A 425 -12.04 9.62 19.73
C ARG A 425 -12.10 8.74 18.47
N LEU A 426 -11.24 9.01 17.49
CA LEU A 426 -11.18 8.22 16.27
C LEU A 426 -10.76 6.76 16.56
N TYR A 427 -9.76 6.57 17.42
CA TYR A 427 -9.32 5.25 17.86
C TYR A 427 -10.48 4.43 18.45
N ASP A 428 -11.20 5.00 19.42
CA ASP A 428 -12.33 4.34 20.07
C ASP A 428 -13.49 4.09 19.11
N ALA A 429 -13.84 5.06 18.26
CA ALA A 429 -14.96 4.94 17.32
C ALA A 429 -14.76 3.76 16.34
N VAL A 430 -13.58 3.66 15.73
CA VAL A 430 -13.27 2.59 14.77
C VAL A 430 -13.21 1.24 15.47
N ARG A 431 -12.55 1.17 16.63
CA ARG A 431 -12.45 -0.07 17.42
C ARG A 431 -13.83 -0.58 17.84
N LEU A 432 -14.70 0.29 18.34
CA LEU A 432 -16.06 -0.07 18.74
C LEU A 432 -16.93 -0.49 17.55
N ALA A 433 -16.81 0.17 16.39
CA ALA A 433 -17.53 -0.22 15.18
C ALA A 433 -17.14 -1.63 14.71
N LEU A 434 -15.84 -1.94 14.72
CA LEU A 434 -15.33 -3.27 14.37
C LEU A 434 -15.80 -4.35 15.36
N LEU A 435 -15.70 -4.08 16.67
CA LEU A 435 -16.21 -4.97 17.72
C LEU A 435 -17.72 -5.24 17.55
N GLY A 436 -18.51 -4.19 17.33
CA GLY A 436 -19.96 -4.30 17.14
C GLY A 436 -20.34 -5.09 15.88
N ALA A 437 -19.62 -4.91 14.78
CA ALA A 437 -19.93 -5.57 13.51
C ALA A 437 -19.49 -7.04 13.47
N LEU A 438 -18.43 -7.41 14.21
CA LEU A 438 -17.84 -8.76 14.17
C LEU A 438 -18.09 -9.58 15.44
N GLY A 439 -18.64 -8.98 16.50
CA GLY A 439 -18.95 -9.61 17.77
C GLY A 439 -17.73 -9.78 18.68
N SER A 440 -16.88 -10.77 18.40
CA SER A 440 -15.67 -11.05 19.21
C SER A 440 -14.39 -11.14 18.36
N PRO A 441 -14.08 -10.12 17.54
CA PRO A 441 -12.81 -10.06 16.83
C PRO A 441 -11.66 -9.72 17.80
N LEU A 442 -10.44 -10.05 17.38
CA LEU A 442 -9.24 -9.40 17.88
C LEU A 442 -9.01 -8.13 17.05
N VAL A 443 -9.05 -6.96 17.70
CA VAL A 443 -8.77 -5.66 17.07
C VAL A 443 -7.51 -5.10 17.71
N MET A 444 -6.49 -4.91 16.90
CA MET A 444 -5.20 -4.33 17.26
C MET A 444 -5.03 -3.01 16.52
N CYS A 445 -4.31 -2.07 17.13
CA CYS A 445 -3.98 -0.79 16.53
C CYS A 445 -2.54 -0.38 16.83
N HIS A 446 -1.95 0.37 15.91
CA HIS A 446 -0.77 1.19 16.21
C HIS A 446 -0.87 2.56 15.57
N ILE A 447 -0.13 3.51 16.14
CA ILE A 447 0.26 4.71 15.42
C ILE A 447 1.40 4.33 14.47
N SER A 448 1.13 4.41 13.16
CA SER A 448 2.07 4.04 12.10
C SER A 448 2.93 5.22 11.62
N HIS A 449 2.38 6.43 11.65
CA HIS A 449 3.01 7.65 11.18
C HIS A 449 2.60 8.84 12.05
N VAL A 450 3.51 9.80 12.20
CA VAL A 450 3.31 11.03 12.96
C VAL A 450 3.55 12.27 12.12
N TYR A 451 2.80 13.31 12.44
CA TYR A 451 2.90 14.66 11.89
C TYR A 451 2.87 15.66 13.03
N ALA A 452 3.34 16.88 12.79
CA ALA A 452 3.25 17.95 13.79
C ALA A 452 1.81 18.18 14.28
N THR A 453 0.82 17.97 13.41
CA THR A 453 -0.60 18.26 13.68
C THR A 453 -1.48 17.02 13.90
N GLY A 454 -1.00 15.81 13.59
CA GLY A 454 -1.80 14.59 13.71
C GLY A 454 -1.00 13.31 13.56
N ALA A 455 -1.70 12.19 13.47
CA ALA A 455 -1.08 10.87 13.31
C ALA A 455 -1.98 9.94 12.50
N SER A 456 -1.38 8.88 11.95
CA SER A 456 -2.10 7.78 11.34
C SER A 456 -2.32 6.64 12.33
N LEU A 457 -3.54 6.13 12.39
CA LEU A 457 -3.90 4.90 13.09
C LEU A 457 -4.01 3.77 12.07
N TYR A 458 -3.41 2.63 12.39
CA TYR A 458 -3.44 1.43 11.57
C TYR A 458 -4.01 0.29 12.38
N PHE A 459 -5.15 -0.23 11.95
CA PHE A 459 -5.86 -1.31 12.60
C PHE A 459 -5.57 -2.64 11.91
N THR A 460 -5.37 -3.68 12.69
CA THR A 460 -5.34 -5.08 12.23
C THR A 460 -6.46 -5.83 12.92
N VAL A 461 -7.31 -6.48 12.14
CA VAL A 461 -8.49 -7.18 12.62
C VAL A 461 -8.36 -8.66 12.30
N VAL A 462 -8.54 -9.51 13.31
CA VAL A 462 -8.57 -10.98 13.15
C VAL A 462 -9.90 -11.50 13.68
N THR A 463 -10.61 -12.29 12.88
CA THR A 463 -11.88 -12.91 13.26
C THR A 463 -12.03 -14.28 12.61
N ALA A 464 -12.77 -15.21 13.21
CA ALA A 464 -13.14 -16.44 12.54
C ALA A 464 -14.04 -16.15 11.31
N GLN A 465 -13.80 -16.90 10.23
CA GLN A 465 -14.63 -16.85 9.03
C GLN A 465 -16.01 -17.43 9.31
N THR A 466 -17.05 -16.75 8.83
CA THR A 466 -18.41 -17.31 8.77
C THR A 466 -18.60 -18.14 7.49
N ARG A 467 -19.84 -18.58 7.22
CA ARG A 467 -20.21 -19.17 5.93
C ARG A 467 -20.13 -18.18 4.76
N ASP A 468 -20.13 -16.88 5.04
CA ASP A 468 -19.95 -15.80 4.07
C ASP A 468 -18.91 -14.79 4.61
N PRO A 469 -17.60 -15.12 4.53
CA PRO A 469 -16.55 -14.25 5.04
C PRO A 469 -16.44 -12.93 4.28
N LEU A 470 -16.84 -12.89 3.00
CA LEU A 470 -16.86 -11.68 2.19
C LEU A 470 -17.96 -10.72 2.68
N GLY A 471 -19.18 -11.20 2.89
CA GLY A 471 -20.28 -10.40 3.43
C GLY A 471 -20.02 -9.94 4.87
N GLN A 472 -19.44 -10.81 5.71
CA GLN A 472 -19.01 -10.48 7.07
C GLN A 472 -18.03 -9.30 7.07
N TRP A 473 -16.95 -9.39 6.27
CA TRP A 473 -15.98 -8.31 6.20
C TRP A 473 -16.56 -7.03 5.57
N ALA A 474 -17.38 -7.15 4.52
CA ALA A 474 -18.01 -5.99 3.90
C ALA A 474 -18.88 -5.19 4.89
N ALA A 475 -19.61 -5.87 5.77
CA ALA A 475 -20.38 -5.21 6.83
C ALA A 475 -19.48 -4.49 7.85
N ALA A 476 -18.42 -5.16 8.32
CA ALA A 476 -17.47 -4.58 9.25
C ALA A 476 -16.71 -3.38 8.65
N LYS A 477 -16.32 -3.47 7.38
CA LYS A 477 -15.64 -2.40 6.65
C LYS A 477 -16.53 -1.18 6.48
N ARG A 478 -17.82 -1.35 6.15
CA ARG A 478 -18.78 -0.24 6.09
C ARG A 478 -18.93 0.45 7.45
N ALA A 479 -19.15 -0.31 8.52
CA ALA A 479 -19.27 0.24 9.86
C ALA A 479 -18.01 1.02 10.30
N ALA A 480 -16.82 0.49 9.99
CA ALA A 480 -15.55 1.16 10.27
C ALA A 480 -15.40 2.45 9.44
N ASN A 481 -15.71 2.42 8.14
CA ASN A 481 -15.64 3.60 7.27
C ASN A 481 -16.61 4.71 7.74
N GLU A 482 -17.85 4.36 8.10
CA GLU A 482 -18.82 5.29 8.66
C GLU A 482 -18.31 5.92 9.97
N ALA A 483 -17.74 5.10 10.86
CA ALA A 483 -17.14 5.58 12.10
C ALA A 483 -15.96 6.52 11.87
N ILE A 484 -15.10 6.25 10.87
CA ILE A 484 -13.99 7.14 10.49
C ILE A 484 -14.53 8.52 10.08
N VAL A 485 -15.49 8.56 9.15
CA VAL A 485 -16.06 9.81 8.63
C VAL A 485 -16.78 10.58 9.75
N GLN A 486 -17.60 9.91 10.57
CA GLN A 486 -18.32 10.56 11.68
C GLN A 486 -17.40 11.05 12.80
N ALA A 487 -16.26 10.39 13.00
CA ALA A 487 -15.24 10.85 13.91
C ALA A 487 -14.36 11.94 13.30
N GLY A 488 -14.47 12.28 12.01
CA GLY A 488 -13.66 13.32 11.37
C GLY A 488 -12.23 12.88 11.03
N GLY A 489 -12.00 11.58 10.86
CA GLY A 489 -10.79 11.05 10.24
C GLY A 489 -10.88 11.09 8.72
N THR A 490 -9.73 11.07 8.03
CA THR A 490 -9.71 10.82 6.59
C THR A 490 -9.90 9.33 6.31
N ILE A 491 -10.61 8.98 5.24
CA ILE A 491 -10.97 7.60 4.91
C ILE A 491 -9.76 6.70 4.65
N SER A 492 -8.65 7.29 4.20
CA SER A 492 -7.39 6.60 3.99
C SER A 492 -6.23 7.56 4.19
N HIS A 493 -5.17 7.11 4.83
CA HIS A 493 -3.92 7.84 4.93
C HIS A 493 -2.88 7.38 3.89
N HIS A 494 -2.85 6.09 3.50
CA HIS A 494 -1.88 5.57 2.53
C HIS A 494 -2.28 4.30 1.75
N HIS A 495 -3.43 3.68 2.03
CA HIS A 495 -3.93 2.56 1.21
C HIS A 495 -4.53 3.03 -0.12
N GLY A 496 -5.08 4.25 -0.15
CA GLY A 496 -5.82 4.81 -1.27
C GLY A 496 -7.34 4.67 -1.08
N VAL A 497 -8.09 5.12 -2.08
CA VAL A 497 -9.55 5.06 -2.11
C VAL A 497 -10.01 3.79 -2.83
N GLY A 498 -9.42 3.51 -3.99
CA GLY A 498 -9.78 2.39 -4.83
C GLY A 498 -11.27 2.36 -5.16
N ARG A 499 -11.85 1.16 -5.09
CA ARG A 499 -13.31 0.95 -5.10
C ARG A 499 -13.85 0.87 -3.69
N ASP A 500 -13.07 0.30 -2.78
CA ASP A 500 -13.52 -0.12 -1.45
C ASP A 500 -13.86 1.05 -0.54
N HIS A 501 -13.26 2.23 -0.76
CA HIS A 501 -13.52 3.44 0.03
C HIS A 501 -14.28 4.53 -0.74
N ARG A 502 -14.68 4.28 -2.00
CA ARG A 502 -15.21 5.33 -2.89
C ARG A 502 -16.42 6.06 -2.33
N GLU A 503 -17.38 5.34 -1.74
CA GLU A 503 -18.59 5.93 -1.15
C GLU A 503 -18.26 6.82 0.06
N ALA A 504 -17.37 6.35 0.95
CA ALA A 504 -16.95 7.13 2.11
C ALA A 504 -16.06 8.33 1.72
N TYR A 505 -15.24 8.18 0.68
CA TYR A 505 -14.46 9.28 0.11
C TYR A 505 -15.37 10.36 -0.50
N ALA A 506 -16.47 9.96 -1.17
CA ALA A 506 -17.48 10.89 -1.67
C ALA A 506 -18.08 11.74 -0.54
N ALA A 507 -18.36 11.11 0.60
CA ALA A 507 -18.83 11.83 1.79
C ALA A 507 -17.77 12.77 2.39
N GLU A 508 -16.48 12.42 2.31
CA GLU A 508 -15.37 13.26 2.79
C GLU A 508 -15.16 14.53 1.93
N ILE A 509 -15.20 14.41 0.60
CA ILE A 509 -14.92 15.54 -0.31
C ILE A 509 -16.17 16.34 -0.73
N GLY A 510 -17.36 15.78 -0.53
CA GLY A 510 -18.63 16.35 -0.93
C GLY A 510 -18.88 16.38 -2.44
N ASP A 511 -20.10 16.72 -2.83
CA ASP A 511 -20.56 16.67 -4.24
C ASP A 511 -19.69 17.50 -5.19
N LEU A 512 -19.33 18.73 -4.78
CA LEU A 512 -18.48 19.61 -5.59
C LEU A 512 -17.06 19.05 -5.76
N GLY A 513 -16.52 18.36 -4.74
CA GLY A 513 -15.26 17.64 -4.86
C GLY A 513 -15.35 16.54 -5.91
N GLY A 514 -16.43 15.77 -5.90
CA GLY A 514 -16.73 14.76 -6.92
C GLY A 514 -16.87 15.35 -8.33
N GLU A 515 -17.54 16.50 -8.48
CA GLU A 515 -17.64 17.23 -9.76
C GLU A 515 -16.27 17.66 -10.31
N ILE A 516 -15.38 18.15 -9.45
CA ILE A 516 -14.02 18.52 -9.85
C ILE A 516 -13.26 17.30 -10.38
N LEU A 517 -13.31 16.16 -9.68
CA LEU A 517 -12.63 14.94 -10.12
C LEU A 517 -13.19 14.42 -11.46
N ARG A 518 -14.53 14.45 -11.63
CA ARG A 518 -15.18 14.10 -12.90
C ARG A 518 -14.77 15.05 -14.03
N GLY A 519 -14.74 16.35 -13.78
CA GLY A 519 -14.31 17.34 -14.77
C GLY A 519 -12.85 17.13 -15.22
N ILE A 520 -11.95 16.77 -14.30
CA ILE A 520 -10.56 16.40 -14.64
C ILE A 520 -10.54 15.13 -15.50
N LYS A 521 -11.27 14.08 -15.08
CA LYS A 521 -11.37 12.80 -15.80
C LYS A 521 -11.83 12.99 -17.24
N GLU A 522 -12.94 13.68 -17.44
CA GLU A 522 -13.52 13.94 -18.76
C GLU A 522 -12.56 14.69 -19.69
N ARG A 523 -11.69 15.54 -19.14
CA ARG A 523 -10.73 16.31 -19.94
C ARG A 523 -9.51 15.50 -20.32
N LEU A 524 -8.98 14.67 -19.42
CA LEU A 524 -7.78 13.86 -19.64
C LEU A 524 -8.09 12.55 -20.39
N ASP A 525 -9.28 12.01 -20.18
CA ASP A 525 -9.73 10.73 -20.72
C ASP A 525 -11.21 10.80 -21.12
N PRO A 526 -11.52 11.43 -22.27
CA PRO A 526 -12.90 11.60 -22.72
C PRO A 526 -13.64 10.28 -22.97
N ALA A 527 -12.92 9.23 -23.38
CA ALA A 527 -13.49 7.90 -23.61
C ALA A 527 -13.71 7.10 -22.30
N GLY A 528 -13.27 7.64 -21.15
CA GLY A 528 -13.43 7.03 -19.84
C GLY A 528 -12.70 5.70 -19.66
N ILE A 529 -11.65 5.42 -20.45
CA ILE A 529 -10.98 4.11 -20.48
C ILE A 529 -10.02 3.86 -19.33
N LEU A 530 -9.48 4.89 -18.68
CA LEU A 530 -8.45 4.74 -17.64
C LEU A 530 -9.06 4.31 -16.30
N ASN A 531 -8.77 3.08 -15.86
CA ASN A 531 -9.22 2.47 -14.62
C ASN A 531 -10.68 2.81 -14.22
N PRO A 532 -11.67 2.54 -15.09
CA PRO A 532 -13.04 3.00 -14.91
C PRO A 532 -13.65 2.46 -13.62
N GLY A 533 -14.24 3.32 -12.81
CA GLY A 533 -14.92 2.97 -11.56
C GLY A 533 -14.05 3.03 -10.29
N VAL A 534 -12.77 3.36 -10.40
CA VAL A 534 -11.90 3.66 -9.24
C VAL A 534 -12.03 5.13 -8.84
N LEU A 535 -11.83 5.45 -7.55
CA LEU A 535 -11.66 6.80 -6.96
C LEU A 535 -12.83 7.79 -7.09
N ILE A 536 -13.36 7.97 -8.30
CA ILE A 536 -14.31 9.01 -8.69
C ILE A 536 -15.73 8.55 -8.35
N PRO A 537 -16.45 9.27 -7.45
CA PRO A 537 -17.81 8.94 -7.03
C PRO A 537 -18.86 8.93 -8.15
#